data_AF-A0A6N4W5K0-F1
#
_entry.id   AF-A0A6N4W5K0-F1
#
_cell.length_a   1.000
_cell.length_b   1.000
_cell.length_c   1.000
_cell.angle_alpha   90.00
_cell.angle_beta   90.00
_cell.angle_gamma   90.00
#
_symmetry.space_group_name_H-M   'P 1'
#
loop_
_entity.id
_entity.type
_entity.pdbx_description
1 polymer ?
#
loop_
_entity_poly.entity_id
_entity_poly.type
_entity_poly.pdbx_seq_one_letter_code
_entity_poly.pdbx_strand_id
1 'polypeptide(L)'
;MNDPLAGEDVAAIYEASNHPEGHDGGFELAPDSTMSTALEVWQTEIRRARSNCAQHTLDQSTEFMGGEVSLRRIYTHMATEYARHCGHADLIRERIDGTSGVEPAKGVGMEHYSPI
;
A
#
# COMPACT_ATOMS: atom_id res chain seq x y z
N MET A 1 -7.24 -8.90 11.96
CA MET A 1 -6.33 -7.95 12.65
C MET A 1 -7.18 -6.80 13.10
N ASN A 2 -7.14 -6.44 14.39
CA ASN A 2 -7.95 -5.33 14.90
C ASN A 2 -7.53 -4.02 14.22
N ASP A 3 -8.49 -3.26 13.72
CA ASP A 3 -8.28 -1.84 13.41
C ASP A 3 -8.08 -1.11 14.74
N PRO A 4 -6.87 -0.60 15.04
CA PRO A 4 -6.58 -0.01 16.34
C PRO A 4 -7.33 1.32 16.56
N LEU A 5 -7.85 1.95 15.50
CA LEU A 5 -8.59 3.21 15.60
C LEU A 5 -10.11 2.97 15.66
N ALA A 6 -10.63 2.06 14.84
CA ALA A 6 -12.05 1.75 14.81
C ALA A 6 -12.48 0.71 15.88
N GLY A 7 -11.52 -0.03 16.45
CA GLY A 7 -11.80 -1.13 17.38
C GLY A 7 -12.53 -2.32 16.74
N GLU A 8 -12.62 -2.34 15.40
CA GLU A 8 -13.25 -3.41 14.63
C GLU A 8 -12.27 -4.57 14.41
N ASP A 9 -12.74 -5.81 14.55
CA ASP A 9 -11.99 -6.97 14.07
C ASP A 9 -12.16 -7.08 12.55
N VAL A 10 -11.08 -6.80 11.83
CA VAL A 10 -11.08 -6.83 10.36
C VAL A 10 -10.40 -8.11 9.89
N ALA A 11 -11.15 -8.95 9.16
CA ALA A 11 -10.59 -10.13 8.52
C ALA A 11 -9.49 -9.75 7.51
N ALA A 12 -8.45 -10.55 7.42
CA ALA A 12 -7.42 -10.37 6.39
C ALA A 12 -8.05 -10.61 5.01
N ILE A 13 -7.78 -9.73 4.06
CA ILE A 13 -8.28 -9.85 2.68
C ILE A 13 -7.55 -10.99 1.95
N TYR A 14 -6.25 -11.10 2.23
CA TYR A 14 -5.41 -12.21 1.81
C TYR A 14 -4.92 -12.91 3.07
N GLU A 15 -5.31 -14.18 3.23
CA GLU A 15 -4.79 -14.99 4.34
C GLU A 15 -3.31 -15.28 4.09
N ALA A 16 -2.50 -15.18 5.16
CA ALA A 16 -1.14 -15.69 5.10
C ALA A 16 -1.21 -17.18 4.79
N SER A 17 -0.61 -17.59 3.68
CA SER A 17 -0.49 -19.01 3.36
C SER A 17 0.45 -19.63 4.40
N ASN A 18 0.04 -20.73 5.04
CA ASN A 18 0.94 -21.55 5.85
C ASN A 18 1.88 -22.31 4.90
N HIS A 19 2.81 -21.59 4.27
CA HIS A 19 3.71 -22.17 3.29
C HIS A 19 4.69 -23.11 4.01
N PRO A 20 4.82 -24.39 3.60
CA PRO A 20 5.70 -25.35 4.26
C PRO A 20 7.20 -24.97 4.22
N GLU A 21 7.58 -23.96 3.42
CA GLU A 21 8.94 -23.46 3.22
C GLU A 21 9.25 -22.24 4.13
N GLY A 22 8.27 -21.76 4.93
CA GLY A 22 8.47 -20.72 5.94
C GLY A 22 8.45 -19.27 5.45
N HIS A 23 8.08 -19.01 4.20
CA HIS A 23 7.70 -17.67 3.74
C HIS A 23 6.27 -17.35 4.21
N ASP A 24 6.05 -16.12 4.69
CA ASP A 24 4.79 -15.54 5.12
C ASP A 24 3.75 -15.28 4.00
N GLY A 25 4.07 -15.70 2.76
CA GLY A 25 3.25 -15.47 1.58
C GLY A 25 3.32 -14.03 1.05
N GLY A 26 2.60 -13.76 -0.04
CA GLY A 26 2.48 -12.41 -0.62
C GLY A 26 3.11 -12.24 -2.00
N PHE A 27 3.63 -13.32 -2.58
CA PHE A 27 4.07 -13.35 -3.98
C PHE A 27 3.31 -14.40 -4.82
N GLU A 28 2.42 -15.17 -4.19
CA GLU A 28 1.57 -16.14 -4.87
C GLU A 28 0.45 -15.43 -5.62
N LEU A 29 0.31 -15.78 -6.90
CA LEU A 29 -0.81 -15.34 -7.72
C LEU A 29 -1.81 -16.49 -7.82
N ALA A 30 -3.05 -16.25 -7.40
CA ALA A 30 -4.15 -17.13 -7.73
C ALA A 30 -4.42 -17.10 -9.25
N PRO A 31 -4.91 -18.19 -9.88
CA PRO A 31 -5.13 -18.25 -11.33
C PRO A 31 -6.05 -17.14 -11.89
N ASP A 32 -6.91 -16.58 -11.04
CA ASP A 32 -7.85 -15.49 -11.32
C ASP A 32 -7.36 -14.12 -10.83
N SER A 33 -6.10 -14.01 -10.38
CA SER A 33 -5.50 -12.73 -9.98
C SER A 33 -5.36 -11.82 -11.19
N THR A 34 -6.08 -10.69 -11.17
CA THR A 34 -5.98 -9.66 -12.20
C THR A 34 -5.57 -8.32 -11.60
N MET A 35 -4.94 -7.48 -12.42
CA MET A 35 -4.61 -6.11 -12.03
C MET A 35 -5.88 -5.30 -11.68
N SER A 36 -6.99 -5.54 -12.38
CA SER A 36 -8.26 -4.86 -12.10
C SER A 36 -8.80 -5.21 -10.71
N THR A 37 -8.79 -6.50 -10.36
CA THR A 37 -9.21 -6.97 -9.03
C THR A 37 -8.33 -6.39 -7.93
N ALA A 38 -7.00 -6.40 -8.13
CA ALA A 38 -6.06 -5.83 -7.17
C ALA A 38 -6.29 -4.33 -6.96
N LEU A 39 -6.55 -3.57 -8.03
CA LEU A 39 -6.82 -2.15 -7.96
C LEU A 39 -8.15 -1.85 -7.25
N GLU A 40 -9.20 -2.63 -7.52
CA GLU A 40 -10.50 -2.49 -6.86
C GLU A 40 -10.41 -2.75 -5.35
N VAL A 41 -9.70 -3.80 -4.96
CA VAL A 41 -9.40 -4.12 -3.55
C VAL A 41 -8.67 -2.95 -2.90
N TRP A 42 -7.57 -2.48 -3.51
CA TRP A 42 -6.80 -1.34 -2.99
C TRP A 42 -7.66 -0.07 -2.83
N GLN A 43 -8.46 0.29 -3.83
CA GLN A 43 -9.34 1.47 -3.76
C GLN A 43 -10.40 1.33 -2.66
N THR A 44 -10.91 0.11 -2.45
CA THR A 44 -11.87 -0.17 -1.39
C THR A 44 -11.25 0.01 -0.01
N GLU A 45 -10.06 -0.52 0.21
CA GLU A 45 -9.35 -0.36 1.47
C GLU A 45 -8.94 1.09 1.74
N ILE A 46 -8.51 1.84 0.71
CA ILE A 46 -8.24 3.27 0.85
C ILE A 46 -9.49 4.05 1.25
N ARG A 47 -10.66 3.74 0.67
CA ARG A 47 -11.93 4.38 1.05
C ARG A 47 -12.29 4.05 2.51
N ARG A 48 -12.15 2.79 2.92
CA ARG A 48 -12.41 2.37 4.30
C ARG A 48 -11.48 3.07 5.29
N ALA A 49 -10.17 3.04 5.05
CA ALA A 49 -9.18 3.70 5.89
C ALA A 49 -9.46 5.20 6.02
N ARG A 50 -9.82 5.88 4.92
CA ARG A 50 -10.22 7.30 4.94
C ARG A 50 -11.46 7.55 5.79
N SER A 51 -12.50 6.72 5.64
CA SER A 51 -13.74 6.82 6.41
C SER A 51 -13.46 6.68 7.91
N ASN A 52 -12.65 5.69 8.30
CA ASN A 52 -12.29 5.44 9.70
C ASN A 52 -11.48 6.60 10.27
N CYS A 53 -10.45 7.07 9.55
CA CYS A 53 -9.61 8.15 10.03
C CYS A 53 -10.31 9.51 10.09
N ALA A 54 -11.35 9.75 9.27
CA ALA A 54 -12.06 11.02 9.23
C ALA A 54 -12.75 11.40 10.55
N GLN A 55 -12.97 10.42 11.44
CA GLN A 55 -13.58 10.61 12.75
C GLN A 55 -12.56 10.97 13.85
N HIS A 56 -11.27 11.09 13.51
CA HIS A 56 -10.19 11.20 14.47
C HIS A 56 -9.29 12.42 14.19
N THR A 57 -8.68 12.95 15.25
CA THR A 57 -7.65 13.99 15.12
C THR A 57 -6.27 13.37 14.97
N LEU A 58 -5.33 14.09 14.36
CA LEU A 58 -3.97 13.58 14.13
C LEU A 58 -3.24 13.20 15.43
N ASP A 59 -3.52 13.91 16.53
CA ASP A 59 -2.88 13.68 17.82
C ASP A 59 -3.69 12.71 18.70
N GLN A 60 -4.80 12.17 18.20
CA GLN A 60 -5.51 11.10 18.87
C GLN A 60 -4.68 9.82 18.85
N SER A 61 -4.53 9.22 20.03
CA SER A 61 -3.76 8.01 20.27
C SER A 61 -4.63 6.80 20.61
N THR A 62 -4.11 5.62 20.35
CA THR A 62 -4.68 4.33 20.70
C THR A 62 -3.58 3.33 21.09
N GLU A 63 -3.94 2.28 21.83
CA GLU A 63 -3.01 1.19 22.13
C GLU A 63 -2.80 0.30 20.90
N PHE A 64 -1.55 0.01 20.60
CA PHE A 64 -1.15 -0.85 19.50
C PHE A 64 0.16 -1.57 19.83
N MET A 65 0.17 -2.90 19.74
CA MET A 65 1.36 -3.74 19.98
C MET A 65 2.11 -3.44 21.30
N GLY A 66 1.35 -3.19 22.38
CA GLY A 66 1.93 -2.92 23.71
C GLY A 66 2.49 -1.52 23.89
N GLY A 67 2.24 -0.60 22.96
CA GLY A 67 2.57 0.82 23.09
C GLY A 67 1.44 1.73 22.61
N GLU A 68 1.64 3.04 22.73
CA GLU A 68 0.69 4.04 22.24
C GLU A 68 1.10 4.52 20.84
N VAL A 69 0.13 4.60 19.92
CA VAL A 69 0.32 5.11 18.57
C VAL A 69 -0.72 6.18 18.26
N SER A 70 -0.27 7.32 17.72
CA SER A 70 -1.16 8.38 17.23
C SER A 70 -1.50 8.23 15.76
N LEU A 71 -2.65 8.77 15.33
CA LEU A 71 -3.02 8.80 13.91
C LEU A 71 -1.95 9.48 13.04
N ARG A 72 -1.30 10.53 13.55
CA ARG A 72 -0.14 11.17 12.90
C ARG A 72 0.99 10.17 12.65
N ARG A 73 1.32 9.35 13.65
CA ARG A 73 2.35 8.32 13.52
C ARG A 73 1.95 7.24 12.52
N ILE A 74 0.69 6.81 12.54
CA ILE A 74 0.15 5.86 11.56
C ILE A 74 0.30 6.41 10.14
N TYR A 75 -0.13 7.64 9.87
CA TYR A 75 -0.01 8.22 8.53
C TYR A 75 1.42 8.39 8.06
N THR A 76 2.32 8.88 8.91
CA THR A 76 3.74 8.99 8.55
C THR A 76 4.33 7.61 8.23
N HIS A 77 3.97 6.59 9.02
CA HIS A 77 4.40 5.22 8.76
C HIS A 77 3.86 4.69 7.43
N MET A 78 2.55 4.79 7.19
CA MET A 78 1.91 4.30 5.95
C MET A 78 2.44 5.01 4.71
N ALA A 79 2.67 6.33 4.76
CA ALA A 79 3.25 7.07 3.64
C ALA A 79 4.69 6.61 3.34
N THR A 80 5.50 6.40 4.39
CA THR A 80 6.87 5.91 4.24
C THR A 80 6.90 4.50 3.66
N GLU A 81 6.05 3.62 4.18
CA GLU A 81 5.97 2.23 3.74
C GLU A 81 5.46 2.14 2.29
N TYR A 82 4.46 2.93 1.94
CA TYR A 82 3.97 3.00 0.56
C TYR A 82 5.05 3.47 -0.41
N ALA A 83 5.82 4.51 -0.06
CA ALA A 83 6.94 4.98 -0.86
C ALA A 83 8.04 3.91 -1.04
N ARG A 84 8.35 3.15 0.02
CA ARG A 84 9.29 2.02 -0.02
C ARG A 84 8.83 0.95 -1.01
N HIS A 85 7.55 0.60 -0.98
CA HIS A 85 6.97 -0.36 -1.92
C HIS A 85 6.94 0.15 -3.36
N CYS A 86 6.61 1.43 -3.58
CA CYS A 86 6.71 2.03 -4.92
C CYS A 86 8.12 1.93 -5.49
N GLY A 87 9.15 2.19 -4.67
CA GLY A 87 10.55 2.03 -5.10
C GLY A 87 10.89 0.58 -5.48
N HIS A 88 10.42 -0.41 -4.70
CA HIS A 88 10.62 -1.82 -5.04
C HIS A 88 9.89 -2.23 -6.33
N ALA A 89 8.65 -1.76 -6.52
CA ALA A 89 7.87 -2.02 -7.72
C ALA A 89 8.53 -1.37 -8.96
N ASP A 90 9.14 -0.20 -8.80
CA ASP A 90 9.88 0.46 -9.87
C ASP A 90 11.08 -0.38 -10.29
N LEU A 91 11.91 -0.88 -9.36
CA LEU A 91 13.03 -1.77 -9.68
C LEU A 91 12.60 -3.03 -10.46
N ILE A 92 11.44 -3.61 -10.11
CA ILE A 92 10.87 -4.75 -10.84
C ILE A 92 10.46 -4.32 -12.25
N ARG A 93 9.77 -3.19 -12.38
CA ARG A 93 9.37 -2.63 -13.68
C ARG A 93 10.59 -2.36 -14.57
N GLU A 94 11.62 -1.67 -14.06
CA GLU A 94 12.88 -1.40 -14.76
C GLU A 94 13.53 -2.70 -15.25
N ARG A 95 13.47 -3.77 -14.46
CA ARG A 95 14.03 -5.07 -14.83
C ARG A 95 13.25 -5.75 -15.96
N ILE A 96 11.93 -5.54 -16.02
CA ILE A 96 11.03 -6.11 -17.03
C ILE A 96 11.13 -5.34 -18.34
N ASP A 97 11.07 -4.01 -18.31
CA ASP A 97 11.00 -3.17 -19.51
C ASP A 97 12.35 -2.58 -19.96
N GLY A 98 13.39 -2.67 -19.12
CA GLY A 98 14.74 -2.19 -19.40
C GLY A 98 14.91 -0.66 -19.31
N THR A 99 13.89 0.08 -18.85
CA THR A 99 13.90 1.53 -18.72
C THR A 99 14.10 1.96 -17.28
N SER A 100 15.20 2.67 -16.99
CA SER A 100 15.49 3.17 -15.64
C SER A 100 14.82 4.51 -15.37
N GLY A 101 14.17 4.62 -14.22
CA GLY A 101 13.53 5.82 -13.69
C GLY A 101 12.47 6.45 -14.60
N VAL A 102 12.06 7.66 -14.21
CA VAL A 102 11.24 8.55 -15.03
C VAL A 102 12.17 9.45 -15.86
N GLU A 103 13.05 8.89 -16.67
CA GLU A 103 13.61 9.68 -17.76
C GLU A 103 12.45 9.98 -18.72
N PRO A 104 12.06 11.25 -18.96
CA PRO A 104 11.18 11.53 -20.09
C PRO A 104 11.90 10.94 -21.31
N ALA A 105 11.21 10.06 -22.04
CA ALA A 105 11.80 9.29 -23.14
C ALA A 105 12.78 10.17 -23.91
N LYS A 106 14.08 9.80 -23.92
CA LYS A 106 15.12 10.55 -24.63
C LYS A 106 14.67 10.74 -26.07
N GLY A 107 14.11 11.90 -26.38
CA GLY A 107 13.57 12.23 -27.70
C GLY A 107 12.17 12.86 -27.76
N VAL A 108 11.38 12.91 -26.67
CA VAL A 108 10.12 13.67 -26.66
C VAL A 108 10.36 15.04 -26.05
N GLY A 109 10.33 16.08 -26.88
CA GLY A 109 10.45 17.47 -26.44
C GLY A 109 9.46 17.79 -25.31
N MET A 110 9.90 18.63 -24.36
CA MET A 110 9.12 19.14 -23.22
C MET A 110 7.97 20.09 -23.66
N GLU A 111 7.16 19.70 -24.64
CA GLU A 111 6.12 20.56 -25.22
C GLU A 111 4.72 20.16 -24.76
N HIS A 112 4.57 18.99 -24.14
CA HIS A 112 3.27 18.44 -23.72
C HIS A 112 3.23 17.96 -22.27
N TYR A 113 4.09 18.49 -21.39
CA TYR A 113 3.90 18.31 -19.96
C TYR A 113 2.75 19.21 -19.49
N SER A 114 1.55 18.61 -19.33
CA SER A 114 0.46 19.23 -18.57
C SER A 114 0.52 18.68 -17.15
N PRO A 115 0.83 19.51 -16.14
CA PRO A 115 0.69 19.08 -14.75
C PRO A 115 -0.79 18.87 -14.43
N ILE A 116 -1.06 17.88 -13.59
CA ILE A 116 -2.36 17.65 -12.95
C ILE A 116 -2.53 18.64 -11.82
#